data_AF-A0A1M3LQ74-F1
#
_entry.id   AF-A0A1M3LQ74-F1
#
_cell.length_a   1.000
_cell.length_b   1.000
_cell.length_c   1.000
_cell.angle_alpha   90.00
_cell.angle_beta   90.00
_cell.angle_gamma   90.00
#
_symmetry.space_group_name_H-M   'P 1'
#
loop_
_entity.id
_entity.type
_entity.pdbx_description
1 polymer ?
#
loop_
_entity_poly.entity_id
_entity_poly.type
_entity_poly.pdbx_seq_one_letter_code
_entity_poly.pdbx_strand_id
1 'polypeptide(L)'
;MHTHAYDRAHDAAQRLNRRHERDLHWAKERRRQQEREIAEATELLATSRFALVRTAIVVDVVLLAAIGAGLWAAAAAALTEPWSLVVGIAAGVAAAGVLTGAAISLARVRSRRAAARALLHSREARLAHTQFHIHESVHSYIDSYSDVINTRLATA
;
A
#
# COMPACT_ATOMS: atom_id res chain seq x y z
N MET A 1 -46.29 -10.38 -34.42
CA MET A 1 -45.66 -11.10 -33.29
C MET A 1 -44.15 -10.78 -33.18
N HIS A 2 -43.70 -9.57 -33.53
CA HIS A 2 -42.28 -9.18 -33.55
C HIS A 2 -41.84 -8.26 -32.39
N THR A 3 -42.79 -7.74 -31.60
CA THR A 3 -42.54 -6.78 -30.51
C THR A 3 -41.76 -7.39 -29.34
N HIS A 4 -42.14 -8.59 -28.87
CA HIS A 4 -41.48 -9.25 -27.73
C HIS A 4 -40.04 -9.73 -27.98
N ALA A 5 -39.64 -9.95 -29.23
CA ALA A 5 -38.25 -10.30 -29.55
C ALA A 5 -37.35 -9.05 -29.53
N TYR A 6 -37.90 -7.93 -29.98
CA TYR A 6 -37.23 -6.64 -30.01
C TYR A 6 -37.01 -6.05 -28.61
N ASP A 7 -38.04 -6.05 -27.76
CA ASP A 7 -37.93 -5.55 -26.38
C ASP A 7 -36.84 -6.30 -25.61
N ARG A 8 -36.72 -7.62 -25.82
CA ARG A 8 -35.65 -8.44 -25.24
C ARG A 8 -34.27 -8.07 -25.78
N ALA A 9 -34.15 -7.72 -27.05
CA ALA A 9 -32.88 -7.31 -27.66
C ALA A 9 -32.44 -5.93 -27.15
N HIS A 10 -33.37 -4.97 -27.04
CA HIS A 10 -33.10 -3.65 -26.47
C HIS A 10 -32.68 -3.74 -25.00
N ASP A 11 -33.41 -4.52 -24.19
CA ASP A 11 -33.08 -4.77 -22.79
C ASP A 11 -31.71 -5.45 -22.62
N ALA A 12 -31.37 -6.37 -23.51
CA ALA A 12 -30.07 -7.03 -23.52
C ALA A 12 -28.94 -6.05 -23.84
N ALA A 13 -29.14 -5.19 -24.84
CA ALA A 13 -28.20 -4.13 -25.21
C ALA A 13 -28.01 -3.13 -24.05
N GLN A 14 -29.09 -2.70 -23.38
CA GLN A 14 -28.99 -1.84 -22.20
C GLN A 14 -28.20 -2.49 -21.06
N ARG A 15 -28.44 -3.78 -20.77
CA ARG A 15 -27.70 -4.51 -19.73
C ARG A 15 -26.22 -4.64 -20.08
N LEU A 16 -25.89 -4.83 -21.36
CA LEU A 16 -24.52 -4.89 -21.83
C LEU A 16 -23.82 -3.52 -21.69
N ASN A 17 -24.49 -2.44 -22.11
CA ASN A 17 -23.97 -1.08 -21.98
C ASN A 17 -23.65 -0.71 -20.52
N ARG A 18 -24.55 -1.04 -19.58
CA ARG A 18 -24.31 -0.83 -18.13
C ARG A 18 -23.16 -1.69 -17.57
N ARG A 19 -22.81 -2.82 -18.20
CA ARG A 19 -21.63 -3.60 -17.83
C ARG A 19 -20.36 -2.87 -18.28
N HIS A 20 -20.29 -2.48 -19.54
CA HIS A 20 -19.14 -1.75 -20.08
C HIS A 20 -18.91 -0.39 -19.39
N GLU A 21 -19.98 0.30 -19.01
CA GLU A 21 -19.88 1.53 -18.21
C GLU A 21 -19.21 1.28 -16.86
N ARG A 22 -19.62 0.22 -16.14
CA ARG A 22 -19.01 -0.16 -14.86
C ARG A 22 -17.56 -0.60 -15.02
N ASP A 23 -17.25 -1.36 -16.06
CA ASP A 23 -15.89 -1.83 -16.34
C ASP A 23 -14.97 -0.64 -16.66
N LEU A 24 -15.45 0.32 -17.46
CA LEU A 24 -14.72 1.56 -17.74
C LEU A 24 -14.51 2.40 -16.48
N HIS A 25 -15.53 2.53 -15.64
CA HIS A 25 -15.41 3.23 -14.37
C HIS A 25 -14.38 2.56 -13.46
N TRP A 26 -14.41 1.23 -13.37
CA TRP A 26 -13.45 0.45 -12.59
C TRP A 26 -12.03 0.61 -13.11
N ALA A 27 -11.82 0.59 -14.44
CA ALA A 27 -10.51 0.78 -15.05
C ALA A 27 -9.95 2.19 -14.77
N LYS A 28 -10.80 3.23 -14.83
CA LYS A 28 -10.43 4.60 -14.46
C LYS A 28 -10.05 4.72 -12.98
N GLU A 29 -10.81 4.09 -12.08
CA GLU A 29 -10.51 4.14 -10.65
C GLU A 29 -9.22 3.36 -10.32
N ARG A 30 -9.00 2.21 -10.96
CA ARG A 30 -7.73 1.47 -10.89
C ARG A 30 -6.55 2.34 -11.29
N ARG A 31 -6.68 3.15 -12.35
CA ARG A 31 -5.63 4.09 -12.76
C ARG A 31 -5.36 5.16 -11.71
N ARG A 32 -6.41 5.78 -11.16
CA ARG A 32 -6.26 6.77 -10.08
C ARG A 32 -5.59 6.19 -8.84
N GLN A 33 -5.96 4.95 -8.48
CA GLN A 33 -5.32 4.21 -7.40
C GLN A 33 -3.81 4.03 -7.67
N GLN A 34 -3.43 3.61 -8.88
CA GLN A 34 -2.01 3.47 -9.26
C GLN A 34 -1.26 4.80 -9.20
N GLU A 35 -1.87 5.90 -9.63
CA GLU A 35 -1.27 7.24 -9.54
C GLU A 35 -1.04 7.66 -8.08
N ARG A 36 -1.98 7.34 -7.17
CA ARG A 36 -1.79 7.54 -5.72
C ARG A 36 -0.67 6.67 -5.16
N GLU A 37 -0.63 5.38 -5.48
CA GLU A 37 0.44 4.46 -5.07
C GLU A 37 1.82 4.96 -5.53
N ILE A 38 1.91 5.49 -6.75
CA ILE A 38 3.14 6.07 -7.29
C ILE A 38 3.52 7.33 -6.51
N ALA A 39 2.57 8.22 -6.25
CA ALA A 39 2.82 9.44 -5.46
C ALA A 39 3.33 9.09 -4.05
N GLU A 40 2.66 8.18 -3.35
CA GLU A 40 3.08 7.69 -2.02
C GLU A 40 4.47 7.05 -2.06
N ALA A 41 4.78 6.24 -3.08
CA ALA A 41 6.09 5.64 -3.26
C ALA A 41 7.18 6.70 -3.51
N THR A 42 6.88 7.74 -4.29
CA THR A 42 7.82 8.85 -4.51
C THR A 42 8.05 9.67 -3.25
N GLU A 43 7.00 9.98 -2.49
CA GLU A 43 7.09 10.71 -1.23
C GLU A 43 7.90 9.93 -0.18
N LEU A 44 7.66 8.62 -0.08
CA LEU A 44 8.41 7.73 0.81
C LEU A 44 9.91 7.68 0.46
N LEU A 45 10.24 7.79 -0.82
CA LEU A 45 11.64 7.84 -1.26
C LEU A 45 12.27 9.23 -1.10
N ALA A 46 11.50 10.30 -1.28
CA ALA A 46 11.92 11.69 -1.03
C ALA A 46 12.17 11.95 0.46
N THR A 47 11.39 11.32 1.33
CA THR A 47 11.56 11.41 2.79
C THR A 47 12.93 10.88 3.18
N SER A 48 13.65 11.66 4.02
CA SER A 48 14.97 11.27 4.50
C SER A 48 14.89 9.99 5.34
N ARG A 49 15.89 9.12 5.20
CA ARG A 49 15.94 7.85 5.97
C ARG A 49 15.95 8.12 7.48
N PHE A 50 16.60 9.22 7.89
CA PHE A 50 16.66 9.63 9.28
C PHE A 50 15.28 10.05 9.80
N ALA A 51 14.50 10.84 9.05
CA ALA A 51 13.17 11.25 9.48
C ALA A 51 12.24 10.04 9.72
N LEU A 52 12.37 8.98 8.92
CA LEU A 52 11.55 7.77 9.04
C LEU A 52 11.86 6.94 10.30
N VAL A 53 13.08 7.01 10.83
CA VAL A 53 13.53 6.18 11.97
C VAL A 53 13.82 7.03 13.22
N ARG A 54 13.75 8.37 13.11
CA ARG A 54 14.13 9.29 14.20
C ARG A 54 13.45 8.95 15.52
N THR A 55 12.13 8.77 15.51
CA THR A 55 11.37 8.46 16.72
C THR A 55 11.81 7.13 17.34
N ALA A 56 12.04 6.10 16.52
CA ALA A 56 12.53 4.81 16.99
C ALA A 56 13.93 4.94 17.61
N ILE A 57 14.86 5.63 16.94
CA ILE A 57 16.21 5.89 17.47
C ILE A 57 16.15 6.61 18.81
N VAL A 58 15.33 7.65 18.94
CA VAL A 58 15.20 8.39 20.21
C VAL A 58 14.69 7.49 21.33
N VAL A 59 13.66 6.68 21.07
CA VAL A 59 13.12 5.73 22.04
C VAL A 59 14.17 4.69 22.44
N ASP A 60 14.88 4.12 21.47
CA ASP A 60 15.93 3.13 21.72
C ASP A 60 17.08 3.72 22.57
N VAL A 61 17.51 4.95 22.27
CA VAL A 61 18.53 5.66 23.06
C VAL A 61 18.06 5.92 24.49
N VAL A 62 16.81 6.36 24.67
CA VAL A 62 16.24 6.59 26.00
C VAL A 62 16.15 5.29 26.80
N LEU A 63 15.72 4.19 26.17
CA LEU A 63 15.66 2.87 26.82
C LEU A 63 17.04 2.37 27.22
N LEU A 64 18.04 2.49 26.35
CA LEU A 64 19.42 2.11 26.66
C LEU A 64 20.01 2.97 27.78
N ALA A 65 19.72 4.28 27.78
CA ALA A 65 20.13 5.18 28.86
C ALA A 65 19.48 4.78 30.20
N ALA A 66 18.19 4.42 30.19
CA ALA A 66 17.48 3.95 31.39
C ALA A 66 18.07 2.63 31.92
N ILE A 67 18.42 1.69 31.04
CA ILE A 67 19.08 0.44 31.41
C ILE A 67 20.46 0.74 32.05
N GLY A 68 21.25 1.62 31.44
CA GLY A 68 22.55 2.03 31.95
C GLY A 68 22.46 2.73 33.31
N ALA A 69 21.49 3.64 33.48
CA ALA A 69 21.23 4.30 34.76
C ALA A 69 20.79 3.30 35.84
N GLY A 70 19.95 2.31 35.49
CA GLY A 70 19.55 1.24 36.38
C GLY A 70 20.73 0.37 36.84
N LEU A 71 21.64 0.03 35.93
CA LEU A 71 22.88 -0.68 36.26
C LEU A 71 23.80 0.13 37.19
N TRP A 72 23.95 1.43 36.93
CA TRP A 72 24.73 2.31 37.78
C TRP A 72 24.14 2.41 39.20
N ALA A 73 22.82 2.58 39.31
CA ALA A 73 22.13 2.61 40.59
C ALA A 73 22.26 1.27 41.35
N ALA A 74 22.17 0.14 40.65
CA ALA A 74 22.35 -1.20 41.22
C ALA A 74 23.78 -1.41 41.74
N ALA A 75 24.80 -0.90 41.04
CA ALA A 75 26.17 -0.92 41.50
C ALA A 75 26.38 -0.03 42.73
N ALA A 76 25.79 1.18 42.73
CA ALA A 76 25.84 2.11 43.86
C ALA A 76 25.15 1.57 45.12
N ALA A 77 24.13 0.72 44.96
CA ALA A 77 23.42 0.06 46.05
C ALA A 77 24.20 -1.10 46.69
N ALA A 78 25.40 -1.43 46.21
CA ALA A 78 26.25 -2.51 46.72
C ALA A 78 25.49 -3.85 46.88
N LEU A 79 24.72 -4.22 45.86
CA LEU A 79 24.00 -5.50 45.83
C LEU A 79 24.97 -6.67 46.08
N THR A 80 24.49 -7.67 46.83
CA THR A 80 25.26 -8.91 47.02
C THR A 80 25.44 -9.65 45.69
N GLU A 81 26.50 -10.46 45.57
CA GLU A 81 26.86 -11.20 44.34
C GLU A 81 25.69 -11.91 43.62
N PRO A 82 24.77 -12.63 44.28
CA PRO A 82 23.67 -13.28 43.55
C PRO A 82 22.72 -12.28 42.88
N TRP A 83 22.51 -11.11 43.49
CA TRP A 83 21.61 -10.08 42.95
C TRP A 83 22.27 -9.25 41.86
N SER A 84 23.58 -8.99 41.95
CA SER A 84 24.30 -8.28 40.88
C SER A 84 24.30 -9.07 39.58
N LEU A 85 24.43 -10.40 39.65
CA LEU A 85 24.35 -11.29 38.50
C LEU A 85 22.95 -11.26 37.85
N VAL A 86 21.89 -11.35 38.67
CA VAL A 86 20.49 -11.29 38.18
C VAL A 86 20.20 -9.97 37.48
N VAL A 87 20.59 -8.85 38.07
CA VAL A 87 20.42 -7.51 37.48
C VAL A 87 21.23 -7.37 36.19
N GLY A 88 22.46 -7.89 36.15
CA GLY A 88 23.29 -7.89 34.96
C GLY A 88 22.67 -8.66 33.80
N ILE A 89 22.15 -9.87 34.05
CA ILE A 89 21.43 -10.66 33.04
C ILE A 89 20.17 -9.94 32.57
N ALA A 90 19.36 -9.42 33.50
CA ALA A 90 18.12 -8.71 33.17
C ALA A 90 18.39 -7.48 32.28
N ALA A 91 19.42 -6.69 32.62
CA ALA A 91 19.85 -5.55 31.83
C ALA A 91 20.36 -5.97 30.44
N GLY A 92 21.12 -7.06 30.35
CA GLY A 92 21.60 -7.63 29.10
C GLY A 92 20.45 -8.07 28.17
N VAL A 93 19.47 -8.78 28.71
CA VAL A 93 18.27 -9.20 27.96
C VAL A 93 17.46 -7.99 27.50
N ALA A 94 17.26 -7.00 28.37
CA ALA A 94 16.56 -5.76 28.02
C ALA A 94 17.27 -5.00 26.89
N ALA A 95 18.59 -4.83 26.96
CA ALA A 95 19.38 -4.16 25.94
C ALA A 95 19.33 -4.92 24.60
N ALA A 96 19.44 -6.26 24.63
CA ALA A 96 19.30 -7.09 23.44
C ALA A 96 17.91 -6.95 22.79
N GLY A 97 16.85 -6.87 23.60
CA GLY A 97 15.48 -6.60 23.13
C GLY A 97 15.36 -5.27 22.39
N VAL A 98 15.91 -4.19 22.95
CA VAL A 98 15.93 -2.86 22.31
C VAL A 98 16.67 -2.91 20.97
N LEU A 99 17.88 -3.48 20.94
CA LEU A 99 18.68 -3.59 19.72
C LEU A 99 17.99 -4.45 18.65
N THR A 100 17.28 -5.50 19.05
CA THR A 100 16.52 -6.35 18.14
C THR A 100 15.34 -5.60 17.54
N GLY A 101 14.59 -4.85 18.36
CA GLY A 101 13.53 -3.96 17.90
C GLY A 101 14.04 -2.92 16.91
N ALA A 102 15.17 -2.28 17.21
CA ALA A 102 15.85 -1.33 16.34
C ALA A 102 16.17 -1.96 14.97
N ALA A 103 16.80 -3.14 14.97
CA ALA A 103 17.14 -3.88 13.76
C ALA A 103 15.90 -4.22 12.91
N ILE A 104 14.82 -4.69 13.54
CA ILE A 104 13.56 -4.98 12.85
C ILE A 104 12.97 -3.71 12.23
N SER A 105 12.97 -2.59 12.95
CA SER A 105 12.45 -1.31 12.44
C SER A 105 13.22 -0.85 11.20
N LEU A 106 14.55 -0.97 11.23
CA LEU A 106 15.42 -0.59 10.12
C LEU A 106 15.23 -1.51 8.91
N ALA A 107 15.12 -2.82 9.15
CA ALA A 107 14.82 -3.80 8.12
C ALA A 107 13.47 -3.50 7.43
N ARG A 108 12.45 -3.12 8.20
CA ARG A 108 11.13 -2.75 7.69
C ARG A 108 11.17 -1.48 6.84
N VAL A 109 11.93 -0.46 7.24
CA VAL A 109 12.11 0.75 6.42
C VAL A 109 12.88 0.43 5.14
N ARG A 110 13.91 -0.43 5.22
CA ARG A 110 14.67 -0.89 4.05
C ARG A 110 13.78 -1.64 3.07
N SER A 111 12.95 -2.57 3.54
CA SER A 111 12.05 -3.36 2.70
C SER A 111 10.97 -2.50 2.03
N ARG A 112 10.35 -1.57 2.76
CA ARG A 112 9.38 -0.61 2.21
C ARG A 112 9.98 0.23 1.09
N ARG A 113 11.21 0.73 1.28
CA ARG A 113 11.90 1.49 0.23
C ARG A 113 12.31 0.63 -0.96
N ALA A 114 12.64 -0.65 -0.75
CA ALA A 114 12.92 -1.58 -1.84
C ALA A 114 11.65 -1.84 -2.67
N ALA A 115 10.52 -2.08 -2.02
CA ALA A 115 9.22 -2.25 -2.67
C ALA A 115 8.81 -0.98 -3.44
N ALA A 116 8.97 0.21 -2.87
CA ALA A 116 8.70 1.47 -3.55
C ALA A 116 9.54 1.64 -4.82
N ARG A 117 10.83 1.27 -4.79
CA ARG A 117 11.69 1.29 -6.00
C ARG A 117 11.22 0.30 -7.06
N ALA A 118 10.86 -0.93 -6.65
CA ALA A 118 10.35 -1.93 -7.58
C ALA A 118 9.02 -1.49 -8.24
N LEU A 119 8.14 -0.84 -7.46
CA LEU A 119 6.91 -0.26 -7.97
C LEU A 119 7.19 0.85 -9.00
N LEU A 120 8.12 1.77 -8.69
CA LEU A 120 8.49 2.83 -9.62
C LEU A 120 9.19 2.30 -10.89
N HIS A 121 9.97 1.22 -10.77
CA HIS A 121 10.62 0.59 -11.92
C HIS A 121 9.61 0.01 -12.92
N SER A 122 8.49 -0.52 -12.43
CA SER A 122 7.42 -1.08 -13.27
C SER A 122 6.29 -0.09 -13.58
N ARG A 123 6.40 1.17 -13.16
CA ARG A 123 5.30 2.16 -13.23
C ARG A 123 4.82 2.38 -14.67
N GLU A 124 5.74 2.54 -15.61
CA GLU A 124 5.42 2.91 -16.98
C GLU A 124 4.71 1.75 -17.68
N ALA A 125 5.19 0.52 -17.46
CA ALA A 125 4.53 -0.69 -17.94
C ALA A 125 3.12 -0.86 -17.36
N ARG A 126 2.93 -0.64 -16.04
CA ARG A 126 1.62 -0.74 -15.38
C ARG A 126 0.63 0.31 -15.90
N LEU A 127 1.08 1.56 -16.04
CA LEU A 127 0.26 2.65 -16.54
C LEU A 127 -0.11 2.45 -18.01
N ALA A 128 0.85 2.05 -18.86
CA ALA A 128 0.60 1.73 -20.26
C ALA A 128 -0.40 0.57 -20.41
N HIS A 129 -0.23 -0.50 -19.63
CA HIS A 129 -1.16 -1.63 -19.64
C HIS A 129 -2.57 -1.24 -19.21
N THR A 130 -2.70 -0.45 -18.14
CA THR A 130 -4.02 0.04 -17.68
C THR A 130 -4.64 0.99 -18.69
N GLN A 131 -3.83 1.83 -19.34
CA GLN A 131 -4.28 2.73 -20.39
C GLN A 131 -4.79 1.98 -21.63
N PHE A 132 -4.13 0.88 -21.99
CA PHE A 132 -4.60 -0.01 -23.05
C PHE A 132 -6.01 -0.55 -22.74
N HIS A 133 -6.22 -1.09 -21.53
CA HIS A 133 -7.54 -1.61 -21.13
C HIS A 133 -8.63 -0.54 -21.06
N ILE A 134 -8.27 0.68 -20.63
CA ILE A 134 -9.20 1.82 -20.68
C ILE A 134 -9.58 2.12 -22.13
N HIS A 135 -8.61 2.15 -23.05
CA HIS A 135 -8.86 2.42 -24.46
C HIS A 135 -9.75 1.34 -25.08
N GLU A 136 -9.48 0.07 -24.83
CA GLU A 136 -10.30 -1.05 -25.28
C GLU A 136 -11.73 -0.99 -24.71
N SER A 137 -11.86 -0.72 -23.41
CA SER A 137 -13.16 -0.59 -22.73
C SER A 137 -13.99 0.58 -23.25
N VAL A 138 -13.35 1.69 -23.64
CA VAL A 138 -14.05 2.83 -24.26
C VAL A 138 -14.63 2.44 -25.62
N HIS A 139 -13.88 1.71 -26.45
CA HIS A 139 -14.40 1.25 -27.74
C HIS A 139 -15.59 0.32 -27.55
N SER A 140 -15.44 -0.69 -26.68
CA SER A 140 -16.53 -1.62 -26.37
C SER A 140 -17.77 -0.91 -25.80
N TYR A 141 -17.60 0.13 -24.97
CA TYR A 141 -18.71 0.95 -24.49
C TYR A 141 -19.40 1.70 -25.64
N ILE A 142 -18.65 2.37 -26.52
CA ILE A 142 -19.19 3.12 -27.66
C ILE A 142 -19.97 2.21 -28.62
N ASP A 143 -19.43 1.03 -28.92
CA ASP A 143 -20.10 0.04 -29.77
C ASP A 143 -21.42 -0.41 -29.13
N SER A 144 -21.39 -0.76 -27.83
CA SER A 144 -22.60 -1.17 -27.11
C SER A 144 -23.64 -0.06 -26.98
N TYR A 145 -23.21 1.20 -26.87
CA TYR A 145 -24.08 2.36 -26.82
C TYR A 145 -24.74 2.61 -28.19
N SER A 146 -23.98 2.43 -29.26
CA SER A 146 -24.49 2.51 -30.65
C SER A 146 -25.53 1.43 -30.91
N ASP A 147 -25.33 0.20 -30.41
CA ASP A 147 -26.31 -0.88 -30.49
C ASP A 147 -27.61 -0.55 -29.73
N VAL A 148 -27.53 0.09 -28.56
CA VAL A 148 -28.71 0.56 -27.83
C VAL A 148 -29.49 1.60 -28.65
N ILE A 149 -28.81 2.52 -29.33
CA ILE A 149 -29.45 3.53 -30.19
C ILE A 149 -30.10 2.86 -31.41
N ASN A 150 -29.40 1.96 -32.09
CA ASN A 150 -29.92 1.27 -33.27
C ASN A 150 -31.14 0.40 -32.92
N THR A 151 -31.09 -0.30 -31.79
CA THR A 151 -32.22 -1.04 -31.21
C THR A 151 -33.27 -0.13 -30.54
N ARG A 152 -33.22 1.19 -30.73
CA ARG A 152 -34.29 2.12 -30.37
C ARG A 152 -34.85 2.84 -31.59
N LEU A 153 -34.00 3.16 -32.57
CA LEU A 153 -34.45 3.75 -33.84
C LEU A 153 -35.25 2.76 -34.68
N ALA A 154 -34.98 1.46 -34.58
CA ALA A 154 -35.77 0.44 -35.25
C ALA A 154 -37.20 0.25 -34.66
N THR A 155 -37.57 0.95 -33.58
CA THR A 155 -38.94 0.96 -32.99
C THR A 155 -39.72 2.24 -33.24
N ALA A 156 -39.05 3.31 -33.65
CA ALA A 156 -39.67 4.60 -33.98
C ALA A 156 -40.19 4.59 -35.43
#